data_AF-V6M2E3-F1
#
_entry.id   AF-V6M2E3-F1
#
_cell.length_a   1.000
_cell.length_b   1.000
_cell.length_c   1.000
_cell.angle_alpha   90.00
_cell.angle_beta   90.00
_cell.angle_gamma   90.00
#
_symmetry.space_group_name_H-M   'P 1'
#
loop_
_entity.id
_entity.type
_entity.pdbx_description
1 polymer ?
#
loop_
_entity_poly.entity_id
_entity_poly.type
_entity_poly.pdbx_seq_one_letter_code
_entity_poly.pdbx_strand_id
1 'polypeptide(L)'
;MKLKSLYLALYNRVNVIGWLIIFFMNLTNPIQCCKILTFFQLFMVMDVLHAILKFTSSKPLIVFIQIASRVYLIAIFAQNYPIYCIFWRLMVGAWASAEVVRYQYYSFQTLKWLRYSAFLLLYPIGVFFGEIPLIYQHFQRQFNVLDLIALLIYVPGFPLLFKHMLIARKRVLKQRKQEQSQ
;
A
#
# COMPACT_ATOMS: atom_id res chain seq x y z
N MET A 1 -10.30 -27.83 -1.37
CA MET A 1 -9.00 -27.12 -1.28
C MET A 1 -8.58 -26.43 -2.58
N LYS A 2 -8.63 -27.11 -3.75
CA LYS A 2 -8.20 -26.52 -5.04
C LYS A 2 -8.98 -25.27 -5.50
N LEU A 3 -10.29 -25.20 -5.22
CA LEU A 3 -11.12 -24.06 -5.66
C LEU A 3 -10.78 -22.77 -4.91
N LYS A 4 -10.56 -22.85 -3.58
CA LYS A 4 -10.14 -21.72 -2.75
C LYS A 4 -8.77 -21.18 -3.19
N SER A 5 -7.80 -22.05 -3.41
CA SER A 5 -6.47 -21.63 -3.89
C SER A 5 -6.51 -21.03 -5.30
N LEU A 6 -7.34 -21.59 -6.19
CA LEU A 6 -7.54 -21.06 -7.54
C LEU A 6 -8.17 -19.66 -7.52
N TYR A 7 -9.21 -19.46 -6.70
CA TYR A 7 -9.86 -18.17 -6.50
C TYR A 7 -8.87 -17.12 -5.99
N LEU A 8 -8.09 -17.41 -4.93
CA LEU A 8 -7.07 -16.50 -4.43
C LEU A 8 -6.01 -16.19 -5.50
N ALA A 9 -5.56 -17.20 -6.26
CA ALA A 9 -4.58 -17.00 -7.33
C ALA A 9 -5.12 -16.12 -8.47
N LEU A 10 -6.41 -16.22 -8.80
CA LEU A 10 -7.04 -15.37 -9.80
C LEU A 10 -7.19 -13.93 -9.27
N TYR A 11 -7.69 -13.78 -8.04
CA TYR A 11 -7.83 -12.50 -7.35
C TYR A 11 -6.50 -11.74 -7.28
N ASN A 12 -5.41 -12.43 -6.92
CA ASN A 12 -4.09 -11.83 -6.85
C ASN A 12 -3.58 -11.40 -8.23
N ARG A 13 -3.82 -12.19 -9.29
CA ARG A 13 -3.43 -11.82 -10.66
C ARG A 13 -4.16 -10.58 -11.16
N VAL A 14 -5.48 -10.50 -10.92
CA VAL A 14 -6.29 -9.33 -11.27
C VAL A 14 -5.75 -8.08 -10.57
N ASN A 15 -5.43 -8.19 -9.28
CA ASN A 15 -4.84 -7.07 -8.54
C ASN A 15 -3.46 -6.67 -9.08
N VAL A 16 -2.56 -7.62 -9.38
CA VAL A 16 -1.25 -7.29 -9.96
C VAL A 16 -1.40 -6.49 -11.25
N ILE A 17 -2.27 -6.94 -12.16
CA ILE A 17 -2.53 -6.25 -13.43
C ILE A 17 -3.13 -4.86 -13.18
N GLY A 18 -4.12 -4.77 -12.29
CA GLY A 18 -4.76 -3.51 -11.94
C GLY A 18 -3.79 -2.46 -11.40
N TRP A 19 -2.95 -2.86 -10.44
CA TRP A 19 -1.96 -1.97 -9.84
C TRP A 19 -0.84 -1.58 -10.82
N LEU A 20 -0.46 -2.46 -11.76
CA LEU A 20 0.44 -2.09 -12.86
C LEU A 20 -0.20 -1.03 -13.77
N ILE A 21 -1.47 -1.20 -14.14
CA ILE A 21 -2.19 -0.19 -14.95
C ILE A 21 -2.23 1.15 -14.23
N ILE A 22 -2.52 1.16 -12.92
CA ILE A 22 -2.51 2.37 -12.08
C ILE A 22 -1.13 3.03 -12.10
N PHE A 23 -0.05 2.25 -11.98
CA PHE A 23 1.31 2.79 -12.01
C PHE A 23 1.61 3.54 -13.31
N PHE A 24 1.31 2.94 -14.47
CA PHE A 24 1.55 3.58 -15.76
C PHE A 24 0.60 4.75 -16.02
N MET A 25 -0.68 4.61 -15.67
CA MET A 25 -1.68 5.68 -15.82
C MET A 25 -1.36 6.89 -14.93
N ASN A 26 -0.73 6.68 -13.77
CA ASN A 26 -0.26 7.77 -12.90
C ASN A 26 0.81 8.63 -13.58
N LEU A 27 1.57 8.09 -14.52
CA LEU A 27 2.57 8.84 -15.28
C LEU A 27 1.94 9.59 -16.45
N THR A 28 1.03 8.96 -17.18
CA THR A 28 0.45 9.50 -18.42
C THR A 28 -0.81 10.32 -18.19
N ASN A 29 -1.85 9.75 -17.56
CA ASN A 29 -3.20 10.30 -17.45
C ASN A 29 -3.73 10.24 -16.01
N PRO A 30 -3.36 11.19 -15.14
CA PRO A 30 -3.58 11.07 -13.70
C PRO A 30 -5.06 11.20 -13.31
N ILE A 31 -5.91 11.84 -14.12
CA ILE A 31 -7.37 11.89 -13.91
C ILE A 31 -8.00 10.49 -14.07
N GLN A 32 -7.68 9.79 -15.16
CA GLN A 32 -8.19 8.44 -15.38
C GLN A 32 -7.61 7.46 -14.37
N CYS A 33 -6.32 7.65 -14.01
CA CYS A 33 -5.68 6.93 -12.92
C CYS A 33 -6.48 7.04 -11.61
N CYS A 34 -6.92 8.25 -11.23
CA CYS A 34 -7.69 8.46 -10.01
C CYS A 34 -8.99 7.64 -9.95
N LYS A 35 -9.72 7.56 -11.07
CA LYS A 35 -10.95 6.74 -11.18
C LYS A 35 -10.66 5.26 -11.00
N ILE A 36 -9.62 4.76 -11.68
CA ILE A 36 -9.20 3.35 -11.60
C ILE A 36 -8.67 3.02 -10.20
N LEU A 37 -7.87 3.92 -9.62
CA LEU A 37 -7.34 3.81 -8.26
C LEU A 37 -8.47 3.71 -7.24
N THR A 38 -9.50 4.56 -7.36
CA THR A 38 -10.67 4.54 -6.46
C THR A 38 -11.38 3.19 -6.53
N PHE A 39 -11.60 2.66 -7.74
CA PHE A 39 -12.20 1.34 -7.95
C PHE A 39 -11.37 0.22 -7.31
N PHE A 40 -10.06 0.17 -7.58
CA PHE A 40 -9.20 -0.87 -7.01
C PHE A 40 -9.03 -0.73 -5.49
N GLN A 41 -9.04 0.49 -4.96
CA GLN A 41 -8.99 0.70 -3.52
C GLN A 41 -10.23 0.13 -2.83
N LEU A 42 -11.42 0.30 -3.41
CA LEU A 42 -12.65 -0.33 -2.92
C LEU A 42 -12.60 -1.85 -3.08
N PHE A 43 -11.99 -2.35 -4.16
CA PHE A 43 -11.80 -3.79 -4.37
C PHE A 43 -10.92 -4.44 -3.29
N MET A 44 -10.02 -3.67 -2.65
CA MET A 44 -9.22 -4.16 -1.50
C MET A 44 -10.07 -4.46 -0.26
N VAL A 45 -11.32 -3.98 -0.16
CA VAL A 45 -12.22 -4.37 0.95
C VAL A 45 -12.40 -5.89 0.99
N MET A 46 -12.29 -6.58 -0.16
CA MET A 46 -12.26 -8.03 -0.22
C MET A 46 -11.08 -8.64 0.57
N ASP A 47 -9.94 -7.96 0.69
CA ASP A 47 -8.81 -8.41 1.52
C ASP A 47 -9.21 -8.46 3.02
N VAL A 48 -10.03 -7.50 3.48
CA VAL A 48 -10.57 -7.49 4.85
C VAL A 48 -11.50 -8.68 5.04
N LEU A 49 -12.39 -8.93 4.08
CA LEU A 49 -13.29 -10.08 4.12
C LEU A 49 -12.51 -11.41 4.11
N HIS A 50 -11.46 -11.52 3.29
CA HIS A 50 -10.60 -12.70 3.27
C HIS A 50 -9.85 -12.89 4.59
N ALA A 51 -9.47 -11.81 5.28
CA ALA A 51 -8.86 -11.92 6.61
C ALA A 51 -9.89 -12.39 7.67
N ILE A 52 -11.12 -11.83 7.66
CA ILE A 52 -12.20 -12.21 8.58
C ILE A 52 -12.58 -13.69 8.41
N LEU A 53 -12.76 -14.11 7.15
CA LEU A 53 -13.12 -15.49 6.80
C LEU A 53 -11.95 -16.48 6.95
N LYS A 54 -10.80 -16.06 7.46
CA LYS A 54 -9.56 -16.86 7.60
C LYS A 54 -9.13 -17.50 6.26
N PHE A 55 -9.32 -16.78 5.16
CA PHE A 55 -8.77 -17.15 3.86
C PHE A 55 -7.28 -16.80 3.79
N THR A 56 -6.87 -15.78 4.54
CA THR A 56 -5.46 -15.38 4.71
C THR A 56 -5.09 -15.37 6.20
N SER A 57 -3.79 -15.49 6.50
CA SER A 57 -3.26 -15.46 7.88
C SER A 57 -3.15 -14.04 8.47
N SER A 58 -3.66 -13.02 7.76
CA SER A 58 -3.53 -11.63 8.14
C SER A 58 -4.50 -11.26 9.26
N LYS A 59 -4.11 -10.34 10.15
CA LYS A 59 -5.00 -9.81 11.20
C LYS A 59 -6.00 -8.84 10.56
N PRO A 60 -7.33 -9.08 10.64
CA PRO A 60 -8.34 -8.28 9.94
C PRO A 60 -8.27 -6.79 10.25
N LEU A 61 -8.10 -6.43 11.52
CA LEU A 61 -8.03 -5.04 11.98
C LEU A 61 -6.85 -4.27 11.36
N ILE A 62 -5.71 -4.93 11.15
CA ILE A 62 -4.54 -4.29 10.53
C ILE A 62 -4.81 -4.02 9.05
N VAL A 63 -5.40 -4.99 8.34
CA VAL A 63 -5.76 -4.83 6.92
C VAL A 63 -6.81 -3.73 6.75
N PHE A 64 -7.79 -3.67 7.66
CA PHE A 64 -8.81 -2.64 7.68
C PHE A 64 -8.22 -1.24 7.86
N ILE A 65 -7.38 -1.03 8.88
CA ILE A 65 -6.74 0.28 9.11
C ILE A 65 -5.91 0.71 7.90
N GLN A 66 -5.16 -0.22 7.29
CA GLN A 66 -4.34 0.05 6.11
C GLN A 66 -5.18 0.50 4.90
N ILE A 67 -6.37 -0.07 4.70
CA ILE A 67 -7.25 0.30 3.59
C ILE A 67 -8.00 1.58 3.90
N ALA A 68 -8.50 1.74 5.14
CA ALA A 68 -9.23 2.91 5.58
C ALA A 68 -8.41 4.20 5.45
N SER A 69 -7.12 4.16 5.81
CA SER A 69 -6.24 5.33 5.69
C SER A 69 -6.07 5.79 4.24
N ARG A 70 -5.97 4.85 3.30
CA ARG A 70 -5.88 5.15 1.86
C ARG A 70 -7.19 5.62 1.25
N VAL A 71 -8.32 5.03 1.65
CA VAL A 71 -9.65 5.47 1.21
C VAL A 71 -9.90 6.90 1.64
N TYR A 72 -9.52 7.26 2.88
CA TYR A 72 -9.62 8.62 3.39
C TYR A 72 -8.83 9.61 2.52
N LEU A 73 -7.57 9.28 2.19
CA LEU A 73 -6.75 10.12 1.31
C LEU A 73 -7.35 10.27 -0.10
N ILE A 74 -7.84 9.19 -0.69
CA ILE A 74 -8.51 9.26 -1.99
C ILE A 74 -9.76 10.14 -1.87
N ALA A 75 -10.59 9.98 -0.83
CA ALA A 75 -11.82 10.76 -0.68
C ALA A 75 -11.56 12.27 -0.61
N ILE A 76 -10.50 12.69 0.08
CA ILE A 76 -10.12 14.10 0.21
C ILE A 76 -9.50 14.66 -1.08
N PHE A 77 -8.55 13.93 -1.65
CA PHE A 77 -7.68 14.44 -2.72
C PHE A 77 -8.16 14.10 -4.14
N ALA A 78 -9.02 13.09 -4.32
CA ALA A 78 -9.53 12.71 -5.64
C ALA A 78 -10.43 13.79 -6.24
N GLN A 79 -11.13 14.56 -5.42
CA GLN A 79 -12.06 15.60 -5.85
C GLN A 79 -11.43 17.00 -5.89
N ASN A 80 -10.31 17.23 -5.20
CA ASN A 80 -9.69 18.55 -5.09
C ASN A 80 -8.16 18.51 -5.20
N TYR A 81 -7.65 19.24 -6.21
CA TYR A 81 -6.46 20.12 -6.17
C TYR A 81 -4.99 19.63 -6.07
N PRO A 82 -4.60 18.33 -6.10
CA PRO A 82 -3.23 18.05 -6.55
C PRO A 82 -3.03 16.75 -7.35
N ILE A 83 -3.97 16.33 -8.21
CA ILE A 83 -3.75 15.17 -9.12
C ILE A 83 -2.47 15.34 -9.97
N TYR A 84 -2.07 16.60 -10.23
CA TYR A 84 -0.86 16.94 -10.97
C TYR A 84 0.38 17.17 -10.10
N CYS A 85 0.24 17.24 -8.77
CA CYS A 85 1.35 17.50 -7.88
C CYS A 85 2.30 16.30 -7.82
N ILE A 86 3.59 16.60 -7.64
CA ILE A 86 4.62 15.57 -7.48
C ILE A 86 4.34 14.65 -6.28
N PHE A 87 3.81 15.19 -5.18
CA PHE A 87 3.51 14.40 -3.97
C PHE A 87 2.44 13.34 -4.22
N TRP A 88 1.40 13.67 -5.00
CA TRP A 88 0.38 12.71 -5.43
C TRP A 88 0.98 11.60 -6.30
N ARG A 89 1.80 11.96 -7.28
CA ARG A 89 2.43 10.98 -8.17
C ARG A 89 3.37 10.04 -7.42
N LEU A 90 4.15 10.55 -6.47
CA LEU A 90 5.03 9.75 -5.62
C LEU A 90 4.22 8.81 -4.72
N MET A 91 3.15 9.30 -4.09
CA MET A 91 2.25 8.49 -3.27
C MET A 91 1.64 7.33 -4.07
N VAL A 92 0.98 7.64 -5.19
CA VAL A 92 0.31 6.63 -6.02
C VAL A 92 1.32 5.66 -6.64
N GLY A 93 2.48 6.15 -7.09
CA GLY A 93 3.55 5.31 -7.63
C GLY A 93 4.13 4.35 -6.58
N ALA A 94 4.32 4.84 -5.35
CA ALA A 94 4.79 4.03 -4.24
C ALA A 94 3.75 2.98 -3.81
N TRP A 95 2.47 3.37 -3.73
CA TRP A 95 1.37 2.45 -3.44
C TRP A 95 1.27 1.36 -4.49
N ALA A 96 1.19 1.72 -5.77
CA ALA A 96 1.07 0.75 -6.85
C ALA A 96 2.25 -0.22 -6.88
N SER A 97 3.48 0.28 -6.70
CA SER A 97 4.67 -0.58 -6.61
C SER A 97 4.61 -1.53 -5.41
N ALA A 98 4.21 -1.03 -4.23
CA ALA A 98 4.09 -1.85 -3.03
C ALA A 98 3.02 -2.94 -3.19
N GLU A 99 1.91 -2.62 -3.85
CA GLU A 99 0.81 -3.56 -4.11
C GLU A 99 1.17 -4.64 -5.11
N VAL A 100 1.84 -4.28 -6.21
CA VAL A 100 2.35 -5.27 -7.18
C VAL A 100 3.23 -6.30 -6.48
N VAL A 101 4.16 -5.85 -5.62
CA VAL A 101 5.04 -6.74 -4.85
C VAL A 101 4.23 -7.56 -3.82
N ARG A 102 3.21 -6.97 -3.19
CA ARG A 102 2.34 -7.66 -2.20
C ARG A 102 1.56 -8.80 -2.84
N TYR A 103 0.96 -8.57 -4.00
CA TYR A 103 0.13 -9.58 -4.66
C TYR A 103 0.96 -10.62 -5.41
N GLN A 104 2.15 -10.28 -5.94
CA GLN A 104 3.08 -11.24 -6.52
C GLN A 104 3.64 -12.25 -5.50
N TYR A 105 3.75 -11.88 -4.22
CA TYR A 105 4.19 -12.78 -3.15
C TYR A 105 3.33 -14.05 -3.01
N TYR A 106 2.03 -13.93 -3.25
CA TYR A 106 1.13 -15.09 -3.18
C TYR A 106 1.33 -16.09 -4.33
N SER A 107 1.98 -15.67 -5.42
CA SER A 107 2.28 -16.50 -6.59
C SER A 107 3.71 -17.08 -6.55
N PHE A 108 4.69 -16.37 -5.98
CA PHE A 108 6.09 -16.80 -5.92
C PHE A 108 6.70 -16.55 -4.54
N GLN A 109 6.83 -17.59 -3.72
CA GLN A 109 7.40 -17.49 -2.36
C GLN A 109 8.89 -17.08 -2.34
N THR A 110 9.60 -17.18 -3.48
CA THR A 110 11.00 -16.78 -3.66
C THR A 110 11.24 -15.26 -3.59
N LEU A 111 10.17 -14.45 -3.67
CA LEU A 111 10.25 -12.98 -3.66
C LEU A 111 10.16 -12.33 -2.27
N LYS A 112 10.22 -13.12 -1.17
CA LYS A 112 10.19 -12.59 0.21
C LYS A 112 11.22 -11.48 0.43
N TRP A 113 12.43 -11.66 -0.10
CA TRP A 113 13.50 -10.68 0.04
C TRP A 113 13.21 -9.39 -0.72
N LEU A 114 12.69 -9.49 -1.95
CA LEU A 114 12.34 -8.33 -2.78
C LEU A 114 11.28 -7.47 -2.09
N ARG A 115 10.30 -8.10 -1.43
CA ARG A 115 9.29 -7.40 -0.62
C ARG A 115 9.93 -6.53 0.45
N TYR A 116 10.74 -7.09 1.34
CA TYR A 116 11.31 -6.30 2.44
C TYR A 116 12.31 -5.23 1.95
N SER A 117 13.03 -5.49 0.86
CA SER A 117 13.93 -4.50 0.26
C SER A 117 13.16 -3.37 -0.45
N ALA A 118 12.09 -3.69 -1.19
CA ALA A 118 11.25 -2.70 -1.85
C ALA A 118 10.51 -1.82 -0.83
N PHE A 119 9.95 -2.40 0.24
CA PHE A 119 9.28 -1.66 1.29
C PHE A 119 10.20 -0.66 2.00
N LEU A 120 11.52 -0.90 2.05
CA LEU A 120 12.46 0.04 2.66
C LEU A 120 12.54 1.37 1.88
N LEU A 121 12.43 1.32 0.57
CA LEU A 121 12.48 2.50 -0.31
C LEU A 121 11.08 3.09 -0.53
N LEU A 122 10.10 2.23 -0.82
CA LEU A 122 8.74 2.66 -1.16
C LEU A 122 8.00 3.28 0.02
N TYR A 123 8.28 2.87 1.26
CA TYR A 123 7.57 3.37 2.44
C TYR A 123 7.91 4.84 2.77
N PRO A 124 9.19 5.26 2.82
CA PRO A 124 9.54 6.68 2.89
C PRO A 124 9.00 7.50 1.70
N ILE A 125 9.11 6.98 0.48
CA ILE A 125 8.64 7.71 -0.73
C ILE A 125 7.12 7.92 -0.68
N GLY A 126 6.36 6.90 -0.32
CA GLY A 126 4.91 6.98 -0.25
C GLY A 126 4.42 7.84 0.92
N VAL A 127 4.83 7.50 2.14
CA VAL A 127 4.26 8.11 3.35
C VAL A 127 4.90 9.46 3.65
N PHE A 128 6.23 9.53 3.69
CA PHE A 128 6.93 10.73 4.11
C PHE A 128 6.98 11.80 3.02
N PHE A 129 7.26 11.40 1.76
CA PHE A 129 7.31 12.33 0.63
C PHE A 129 5.98 12.50 -0.11
N GLY A 130 4.99 11.62 0.11
CA GLY A 130 3.70 11.67 -0.57
C GLY A 130 2.55 12.06 0.36
N GLU A 131 2.17 11.18 1.28
CA GLU A 131 0.98 11.32 2.13
C GLU A 131 1.07 12.53 3.08
N ILE A 132 2.16 12.68 3.83
CA ILE A 132 2.29 13.75 4.84
C ILE A 132 2.22 15.15 4.21
N PRO A 133 2.98 15.48 3.13
CA PRO A 133 2.89 16.79 2.48
C PRO A 133 1.49 17.10 1.93
N LEU A 134 0.79 16.10 1.38
CA LEU A 134 -0.58 16.27 0.89
C LEU A 134 -1.55 16.61 2.02
N ILE A 135 -1.54 15.83 3.11
CA ILE A 135 -2.39 16.07 4.28
C ILE A 135 -2.10 17.45 4.87
N TYR A 136 -0.82 17.83 4.99
CA TYR A 136 -0.42 19.15 5.49
C TYR A 136 -0.92 20.30 4.59
N GLN A 137 -0.83 20.14 3.27
CA GLN A 137 -1.33 21.15 2.33
C GLN A 137 -2.85 21.31 2.41
N HIS A 138 -3.59 20.22 2.60
CA HIS A 138 -5.04 20.26 2.79
C HIS A 138 -5.42 20.91 4.11
N PHE A 139 -4.72 20.54 5.20
CA PHE A 139 -4.90 21.15 6.52
C PHE A 139 -4.70 22.66 6.50
N GLN A 140 -3.63 23.15 5.85
CA GLN A 140 -3.34 24.58 5.73
C GLN A 140 -4.44 25.36 4.98
N ARG A 141 -5.20 24.70 4.11
CA ARG A 141 -6.27 25.35 3.32
C ARG A 141 -7.62 25.31 4.01
N GLN A 142 -7.98 24.17 4.59
CA GLN A 142 -9.33 23.91 5.11
C GLN A 142 -9.41 23.90 6.63
N PHE A 143 -8.27 23.89 7.33
CA PHE A 143 -8.17 23.76 8.80
C PHE A 143 -9.00 22.59 9.35
N ASN A 144 -9.06 21.47 8.62
CA ASN A 144 -9.86 20.32 9.00
C ASN A 144 -9.19 19.54 10.16
N VAL A 145 -9.91 19.36 11.25
CA VAL A 145 -9.44 18.65 12.45
C VAL A 145 -9.03 17.20 12.14
N LEU A 146 -9.68 16.56 11.16
CA LEU A 146 -9.33 15.19 10.76
C LEU A 146 -7.92 15.09 10.18
N ASP A 147 -7.47 16.10 9.43
CA ASP A 147 -6.12 16.12 8.88
C ASP A 147 -5.08 16.30 9.99
N LEU A 148 -5.38 17.10 11.01
CA LEU A 148 -4.52 17.27 12.18
C LEU A 148 -4.37 15.94 12.93
N ILE A 149 -5.49 15.23 13.16
CA ILE A 149 -5.46 13.89 13.75
C ILE A 149 -4.65 12.92 12.88
N ALA A 150 -4.84 12.95 11.57
CA ALA A 150 -4.09 12.12 10.63
C ALA A 150 -2.58 12.41 10.73
N LEU A 151 -2.15 13.68 10.71
CA LEU A 151 -0.74 14.07 10.88
C LEU A 151 -0.17 13.60 12.22
N LEU A 152 -0.92 13.76 13.31
CA LEU A 152 -0.51 13.31 14.65
C LEU A 152 -0.38 11.79 14.75
N ILE A 153 -1.08 11.01 13.92
CA ILE A 153 -0.91 9.55 13.85
C ILE A 153 0.25 9.20 12.92
N TYR A 154 0.31 9.84 11.75
CA TYR A 154 1.25 9.50 10.68
C TYR A 154 2.70 9.84 11.02
N VAL A 155 2.96 11.01 11.60
CA VAL A 155 4.31 11.48 11.94
C VAL A 155 5.00 10.57 12.97
N PRO A 156 4.39 10.22 14.13
CA PRO A 156 4.99 9.28 15.07
C PRO A 156 4.84 7.81 14.65
N GLY A 157 3.79 7.46 13.89
CA GLY A 157 3.57 6.10 13.40
C GLY A 157 4.63 5.65 12.38
N PHE A 158 5.11 6.57 11.55
CA PHE A 158 6.12 6.31 10.52
C PHE A 158 7.42 5.67 11.06
N PRO A 159 8.16 6.28 12.01
CA PRO A 159 9.43 5.71 12.51
C PRO A 159 9.24 4.38 13.24
N LEU A 160 8.11 4.20 13.94
CA LEU A 160 7.78 2.95 14.62
C LEU A 160 7.63 1.80 13.61
N LEU A 161 6.75 1.97 12.62
CA LEU A 161 6.50 0.95 11.60
C LEU A 161 7.73 0.67 10.74
N PHE A 162 8.49 1.72 10.41
CA PHE A 162 9.75 1.57 9.66
C PHE A 162 10.78 0.73 10.43
N LYS A 163 10.92 0.93 11.74
CA LYS A 163 11.79 0.13 12.60
C LYS A 163 11.37 -1.35 12.62
N HIS A 164 10.07 -1.64 12.67
CA HIS A 164 9.56 -3.01 12.58
C HIS A 164 9.95 -3.69 11.26
N MET A 165 9.88 -2.96 10.13
CA MET A 165 10.27 -3.49 8.81
C MET A 165 11.76 -3.77 8.71
N LEU A 166 12.62 -2.92 9.30
CA LEU A 166 14.05 -3.17 9.40
C LEU A 166 14.38 -4.45 10.18
N ILE A 167 13.69 -4.68 11.30
CA ILE A 167 13.85 -5.88 12.11
C ILE A 167 13.38 -7.12 11.33
N ALA A 168 12.23 -7.02 10.65
CA ALA A 168 11.70 -8.11 9.82
C ALA A 168 12.69 -8.50 8.70
N ARG A 169 13.28 -7.51 8.02
CA ARG A 169 14.31 -7.75 6.99
C ARG A 169 15.53 -8.48 7.55
N LYS A 170 16.05 -8.06 8.71
CA LYS A 170 17.20 -8.71 9.37
C LYS A 170 16.90 -10.18 9.68
N ARG A 171 15.69 -10.49 10.15
CA ARG A 171 15.27 -11.88 10.45
C ARG A 171 15.26 -12.75 9.19
N VAL A 172 14.66 -12.26 8.11
CA VAL A 172 14.58 -13.00 6.84
C VAL A 172 15.96 -13.23 6.23
N LEU A 173 16.85 -12.22 6.29
CA LEU A 173 18.24 -12.38 5.83
C LEU A 173 19.01 -13.41 6.65
N LYS A 174 18.79 -13.46 7.97
CA LYS A 174 19.43 -14.45 8.84
C LYS A 174 18.97 -15.87 8.52
N GLN A 175 17.66 -16.07 8.33
CA GLN A 175 17.10 -17.38 7.93
C GLN A 175 17.66 -17.84 6.58
N ARG A 176 17.72 -16.95 5.59
CA ARG A 176 18.24 -17.27 4.26
C ARG A 176 19.73 -17.69 4.28
N LYS A 177 20.55 -17.07 5.15
CA LYS A 177 21.95 -17.47 5.34
C LYS A 177 22.09 -18.84 5.98
N GLN A 178 21.20 -19.18 6.92
CA GLN A 178 21.18 -20.50 7.58
C GLN A 178 20.76 -21.61 6.61
N GLU A 179 19.75 -21.36 5.77
CA GLU A 179 19.30 -22.29 4.73
C GLU A 179 20.35 -22.54 3.62
N GLN A 180 21.28 -21.60 3.40
CA GLN A 180 22.35 -21.72 2.40
C GLN A 180 23.64 -22.35 2.95
N SER A 181 23.75 -22.51 4.27
CA SER A 181 24.92 -23.11 4.94
C SER A 181 24.67 -24.57 5.37
N GLN A 182 23.51 -25.11 5.03
CA GLN A 182 23.10 -26.52 5.16
C GLN A 182 23.09 -27.17 3.79
#